data_AF-A0A2V6II83-F1
#
_entry.id   AF-A0A2V6II83-F1
#
_cell.length_a   1.000
_cell.length_b   1.000
_cell.length_c   1.000
_cell.angle_alpha   90.00
_cell.angle_beta   90.00
_cell.angle_gamma   90.00
#
_symmetry.space_group_name_H-M   'P 1'
#
loop_
_entity.id
_entity.type
_entity.pdbx_description
1 polymer ?
#
loop_
_entity_poly.entity_id
_entity_poly.type
_entity_poly.pdbx_seq_one_letter_code
_entity_poly.pdbx_strand_id
1 'polypeptide(L)'
;MQGENVTVFLDTSVLLAACGSRKGASREIFRRAPKQPWTLVTIPYVLEEVARNLKNLPPEASADWVHLRRQLTIEDNVLSLDRPAIFAPAKDRPILFSALARSDVLITLDTRDFGELLGSEFYGLAVLRPGAFLERERAMNRLR
;
A
#
# COMPACT_ATOMS: atom_id res chain seq x y z
N MET A 1 -6.78 25.89 -2.60
CA MET A 1 -7.53 24.62 -2.48
C MET A 1 -6.54 23.57 -2.02
N GLN A 2 -6.53 23.24 -0.73
CA GLN A 2 -5.77 22.08 -0.24
C GLN A 2 -6.39 20.85 -0.89
N GLY A 3 -5.58 20.06 -1.60
CA GLY A 3 -6.02 18.79 -2.13
C GLY A 3 -6.46 17.90 -0.98
N GLU A 4 -7.54 17.15 -1.19
CA GLU A 4 -8.01 16.13 -0.26
C GLU A 4 -6.86 15.17 0.10
N ASN A 5 -6.67 14.90 1.40
CA ASN A 5 -5.62 14.00 1.87
C ASN A 5 -5.98 12.56 1.49
N VAL A 6 -5.10 11.88 0.76
CA VAL A 6 -5.31 10.50 0.30
C VAL A 6 -4.56 9.57 1.24
N THR A 7 -5.28 8.66 1.88
CA THR A 7 -4.71 7.62 2.73
C THR A 7 -4.42 6.39 1.89
N VAL A 8 -3.14 6.01 1.83
CA VAL A 8 -2.60 5.00 0.92
C VAL A 8 -2.07 3.83 1.73
N PHE A 9 -2.78 2.71 1.72
CA PHE A 9 -2.36 1.47 2.36
C PHE A 9 -1.32 0.76 1.51
N LEU A 10 -0.16 0.44 2.09
CA LEU A 10 0.92 -0.28 1.42
C LEU A 10 0.99 -1.72 1.92
N ASP A 11 0.78 -2.66 0.99
CA ASP A 11 0.98 -4.09 1.20
C ASP A 11 2.48 -4.47 1.26
N THR A 12 2.77 -5.62 1.87
CA THR A 12 4.10 -6.25 1.97
C THR A 12 4.84 -6.23 0.64
N SER A 13 4.15 -6.65 -0.44
CA SER A 13 4.73 -6.73 -1.78
C SER A 13 5.27 -5.39 -2.27
N VAL A 14 4.59 -4.29 -1.93
CA VAL A 14 4.97 -2.92 -2.30
C VAL A 14 6.13 -2.43 -1.46
N LEU A 15 6.12 -2.70 -0.15
CA LEU A 15 7.20 -2.32 0.76
C LEU A 15 8.51 -3.03 0.39
N LEU A 16 8.46 -4.33 0.11
CA LEU A 16 9.62 -5.10 -0.37
C LEU A 16 10.11 -4.59 -1.72
N ALA A 17 9.22 -4.33 -2.67
CA ALA A 17 9.59 -3.79 -3.98
C ALA A 17 10.21 -2.39 -3.87
N ALA A 18 9.69 -1.55 -2.96
CA ALA A 18 10.29 -0.25 -2.66
C ALA A 18 11.71 -0.47 -2.13
N CYS A 19 11.92 -1.33 -1.12
CA CYS A 19 13.26 -1.61 -0.59
C CYS A 19 14.22 -2.19 -1.64
N GLY A 20 13.77 -3.13 -2.46
CA GLY A 20 14.59 -3.84 -3.45
C GLY A 20 14.96 -3.03 -4.69
N SER A 21 14.27 -1.92 -4.99
CA SER A 21 14.58 -1.09 -6.15
C SER A 21 14.44 0.41 -5.86
N ARG A 22 15.49 1.18 -6.15
CA ARG A 22 15.48 2.66 -6.03
C ARG A 22 14.84 3.37 -7.23
N LYS A 23 14.53 2.64 -8.31
CA LYS A 23 13.98 3.19 -9.56
C LYS A 23 12.52 2.83 -9.80
N GLY A 24 11.97 1.88 -9.04
CA GLY A 24 10.62 1.36 -9.24
C GLY A 24 9.51 2.32 -8.78
N ALA A 25 8.30 2.09 -9.27
CA ALA A 25 7.12 2.87 -8.91
C ALA A 25 6.81 2.83 -7.40
N SER A 26 7.03 1.70 -6.72
CA SER A 26 6.88 1.61 -5.26
C SER A 26 7.81 2.59 -4.54
N ARG A 27 9.07 2.73 -4.98
CA ARG A 27 10.01 3.72 -4.43
C ARG A 27 9.56 5.15 -4.75
N GLU A 28 9.06 5.36 -5.95
CA GLU A 28 8.59 6.67 -6.39
C GLU A 28 7.44 7.20 -5.52
N ILE A 29 6.54 6.33 -5.04
CA ILE A 29 5.50 6.68 -4.08
C ILE A 29 6.13 7.30 -2.82
N PHE A 30 7.08 6.61 -2.19
CA PHE A 30 7.80 7.15 -1.01
C PHE A 30 8.54 8.45 -1.32
N ARG A 31 9.21 8.54 -2.47
CA ARG A 31 9.96 9.75 -2.85
C ARG A 31 9.05 10.98 -2.97
N ARG A 32 7.81 10.78 -3.40
CA ARG A 32 6.83 11.86 -3.60
C ARG A 32 5.97 12.14 -2.37
N ALA A 33 5.71 11.15 -1.52
CA ALA A 33 4.82 11.28 -0.37
C ALA A 33 5.08 12.53 0.49
N PRO A 34 6.33 12.93 0.83
CA PRO A 34 6.57 14.15 1.61
C PRO A 34 6.13 15.46 0.93
N LYS A 35 5.87 15.43 -0.38
CA LYS A 35 5.47 16.60 -1.19
C LYS A 35 4.02 16.49 -1.67
N GLN A 36 3.32 15.45 -1.27
CA GLN A 36 1.96 15.16 -1.68
C GLN A 36 1.05 15.06 -0.46
N PRO A 37 -0.25 15.32 -0.60
CA PRO A 37 -1.21 15.09 0.46
C PRO A 37 -1.50 13.58 0.58
N TRP A 38 -0.46 12.79 0.81
CA TRP A 38 -0.53 11.34 0.94
C TRP A 38 -0.12 10.92 2.33
N THR A 39 -0.96 10.13 2.98
CA THR A 39 -0.62 9.47 4.23
C THR A 39 -0.37 8.00 3.93
N LEU A 40 0.90 7.57 4.00
CA LEU A 40 1.26 6.17 3.77
C LEU A 40 0.98 5.36 5.03
N VAL A 41 0.04 4.42 4.95
CA VAL A 41 -0.35 3.59 6.10
C VAL A 41 -0.03 2.12 5.87
N THR A 42 0.20 1.40 6.95
CA THR A 42 0.27 -0.07 6.94
C THR A 42 -0.09 -0.61 8.32
N ILE A 43 -0.02 -1.92 8.52
CA ILE A 43 -0.39 -2.60 9.77
C ILE A 43 0.75 -3.51 10.27
N PRO A 44 0.77 -3.87 11.57
CA PRO A 44 1.79 -4.77 12.13
C PRO A 44 1.98 -6.07 11.35
N TYR A 45 0.91 -6.70 10.87
CA TYR A 45 0.99 -7.92 10.08
C TYR A 45 1.89 -7.76 8.83
N VAL A 46 1.71 -6.66 8.10
CA VAL A 46 2.53 -6.35 6.92
C VAL A 46 3.99 -6.09 7.31
N LEU A 47 4.26 -5.44 8.45
CA LEU A 47 5.63 -5.19 8.92
C LEU A 47 6.36 -6.49 9.25
N GLU A 48 5.68 -7.46 9.86
CA GLU A 48 6.24 -8.78 10.15
C GLU A 48 6.58 -9.53 8.86
N GLU A 49 5.68 -9.49 7.88
CA GLU A 49 5.90 -10.08 6.57
C GLU A 49 7.10 -9.45 5.85
N VAL A 50 7.25 -8.12 5.90
CA VAL A 50 8.43 -7.44 5.37
C VAL A 50 9.69 -7.92 6.09
N ALA A 51 9.70 -7.97 7.41
CA ALA A 51 10.85 -8.42 8.19
C ALA A 51 11.25 -9.88 7.85
N ARG A 52 10.28 -10.77 7.67
CA ARG A 52 10.51 -12.17 7.26
C ARG A 52 11.15 -12.28 5.88
N ASN A 53 10.75 -11.42 4.95
CA ASN A 53 11.12 -11.50 3.53
C ASN A 53 12.30 -10.60 3.14
N LEU A 54 12.72 -9.65 3.96
CA LEU A 54 13.85 -8.75 3.67
C LEU A 54 15.16 -9.49 3.39
N LYS A 55 15.39 -10.63 4.06
CA LYS A 55 16.57 -11.49 3.84
C LYS A 55 16.69 -12.04 2.41
N ASN A 56 15.61 -12.00 1.64
CA ASN A 56 15.58 -12.46 0.25
C ASN A 56 15.97 -11.33 -0.74
N LEU A 57 16.22 -10.11 -0.25
CA LEU A 57 16.64 -8.96 -1.04
C LEU A 57 18.15 -8.69 -0.85
N PRO A 58 18.78 -7.87 -1.73
CA PRO A 58 20.14 -7.42 -1.53
C PRO A 58 20.35 -6.75 -0.16
N PRO A 59 21.53 -6.87 0.47
CA PRO A 59 21.77 -6.34 1.83
C PRO A 59 21.40 -4.86 2.00
N GLU A 60 21.58 -4.04 0.97
CA GLU A 60 21.25 -2.62 0.95
C GLU A 60 19.76 -2.35 1.19
N ALA A 61 18.88 -3.30 0.85
CA ALA A 61 17.44 -3.20 1.06
C ALA A 61 17.09 -3.07 2.56
N SER A 62 17.90 -3.65 3.46
CA SER A 62 17.69 -3.52 4.91
C SER A 62 17.93 -2.09 5.40
N ALA A 63 18.96 -1.42 4.87
CA ALA A 63 19.21 -0.01 5.18
C ALA A 63 18.09 0.89 4.62
N ASP A 64 17.66 0.59 3.40
CA ASP A 64 16.53 1.28 2.76
C ASP A 64 15.23 1.09 3.55
N TRP A 65 14.98 -0.11 4.11
CA TRP A 65 13.82 -0.38 4.96
C TRP A 65 13.76 0.52 6.19
N VAL A 66 14.89 0.68 6.90
CA VAL A 66 14.97 1.56 8.08
C VAL A 66 14.56 3.00 7.73
N HIS A 67 14.95 3.48 6.54
CA HIS A 67 14.58 4.82 6.08
C HIS A 67 13.11 4.90 5.65
N LEU A 68 12.64 3.95 4.83
CA LEU A 68 11.27 3.95 4.31
C LEU A 68 10.22 3.77 5.41
N ARG A 69 10.50 2.91 6.40
CA ARG A 69 9.57 2.65 7.52
C ARG A 69 9.23 3.91 8.32
N ARG A 70 10.15 4.88 8.40
CA ARG A 70 9.92 6.17 9.10
C ARG A 70 8.88 7.06 8.43
N GLN A 71 8.51 6.76 7.19
CA GLN A 71 7.50 7.49 6.43
C GLN A 71 6.11 6.85 6.55
N LEU A 72 5.99 5.73 7.28
CA LEU A 72 4.74 5.00 7.44
C LEU A 72 4.06 5.39 8.74
N THR A 73 2.76 5.64 8.66
CA THR A 73 1.85 5.55 9.81
C THR A 73 1.47 4.09 10.00
N ILE A 74 1.65 3.58 11.22
CA ILE A 74 1.33 2.19 11.55
C ILE A 74 -0.01 2.20 12.26
N GLU A 75 -1.03 1.65 11.61
CA GLU A 75 -2.38 1.52 12.12
C GLU A 75 -2.60 0.14 12.75
N ASP A 76 -3.58 0.04 13.65
CA ASP A 76 -3.95 -1.25 14.24
C ASP A 76 -4.56 -2.20 13.21
N ASN A 77 -4.30 -3.49 13.36
CA ASN A 77 -4.93 -4.52 12.54
C ASN A 77 -6.45 -4.49 12.77
N VAL A 78 -7.23 -4.44 11.68
CA VAL A 78 -8.69 -4.58 11.76
C VAL A 78 -9.07 -5.99 11.34
N LEU A 79 -9.61 -6.75 12.28
CA LEU A 79 -9.98 -8.17 12.08
C LEU A 79 -11.46 -8.36 11.71
N SER A 80 -12.28 -7.33 11.86
CA SER A 80 -13.72 -7.34 11.57
C SER A 80 -14.20 -5.96 11.11
N LEU A 81 -15.09 -5.92 10.11
CA LEU A 81 -15.86 -4.74 9.74
C LEU A 81 -17.31 -4.94 10.16
N ASP A 82 -17.96 -3.90 10.70
CA ASP A 82 -19.40 -3.90 11.02
C ASP A 82 -20.30 -3.83 9.76
N ARG A 83 -19.78 -4.23 8.60
CA ARG A 83 -20.53 -4.34 7.33
C ARG A 83 -20.68 -5.82 6.99
N PRO A 84 -21.87 -6.29 6.57
CA PRO A 84 -22.06 -7.64 6.07
C PRO A 84 -21.34 -7.74 4.72
N ALA A 85 -20.07 -8.08 4.77
CA ALA A 85 -19.31 -8.22 3.55
C ALA A 85 -19.42 -9.68 3.10
N ILE A 86 -20.13 -9.83 1.99
CA ILE A 86 -20.24 -11.09 1.25
C ILE A 86 -18.89 -11.26 0.54
N PHE A 87 -17.89 -11.73 1.29
CA PHE A 87 -16.60 -12.05 0.71
C PHE A 87 -16.71 -13.40 0.01
N ALA A 88 -16.41 -13.43 -1.28
CA ALA A 88 -15.80 -14.64 -1.84
C ALA A 88 -14.56 -14.95 -0.97
N PRO A 89 -14.24 -16.21 -0.65
CA PRO A 89 -13.09 -16.55 0.18
C PRO A 89 -11.78 -16.26 -0.55
N ALA A 90 -11.42 -14.98 -0.68
CA ALA A 90 -10.11 -14.55 -1.10
C ALA A 90 -9.17 -14.65 0.10
N LYS A 91 -8.04 -15.32 -0.13
CA LYS A 91 -6.95 -15.45 0.83
C LYS A 91 -6.14 -14.16 0.80
N ASP A 92 -6.50 -13.21 1.65
CA ASP A 92 -5.62 -12.54 2.65
C ASP A 92 -6.47 -11.48 3.38
N ARG A 93 -7.52 -11.97 4.03
CA ARG A 93 -8.60 -11.16 4.65
C ARG A 93 -8.10 -10.01 5.53
N PRO A 94 -7.07 -10.17 6.39
CA PRO A 94 -6.63 -9.09 7.27
C PRO A 94 -6.16 -7.83 6.52
N ILE A 95 -5.50 -7.98 5.37
CA ILE A 95 -5.01 -6.85 4.56
C ILE A 95 -6.20 -6.11 3.95
N LEU A 96 -7.10 -6.85 3.26
CA LEU A 96 -8.26 -6.24 2.62
C LEU A 96 -9.18 -5.54 3.63
N PHE A 97 -9.41 -6.16 4.80
CA PHE A 97 -10.20 -5.57 5.88
C PHE A 97 -9.57 -4.30 6.44
N SER A 98 -8.27 -4.34 6.74
CA SER A 98 -7.57 -3.19 7.30
C SER A 98 -7.47 -2.05 6.29
N ALA A 99 -7.19 -2.34 5.02
CA ALA A 99 -7.18 -1.34 3.97
C ALA A 99 -8.57 -0.70 3.79
N LEU A 100 -9.64 -1.52 3.74
CA LEU A 100 -11.00 -1.01 3.59
C LEU A 100 -11.44 -0.16 4.79
N ALA A 101 -10.94 -0.45 6.00
CA ALA A 101 -11.25 0.32 7.20
C ALA A 101 -10.46 1.64 7.33
N ARG A 102 -9.27 1.71 6.74
CA ARG A 102 -8.25 2.74 7.08
C ARG A 102 -7.75 3.54 5.90
N SER A 103 -8.14 3.24 4.67
CA SER A 103 -7.54 3.86 3.50
C SER A 103 -8.51 4.06 2.35
N ASP A 104 -8.17 5.03 1.49
CA ASP A 104 -8.87 5.29 0.23
C ASP A 104 -8.35 4.38 -0.88
N VAL A 105 -7.10 3.90 -0.73
CA VAL A 105 -6.41 3.12 -1.75
C VAL A 105 -5.56 2.02 -1.11
N LEU A 106 -5.73 0.79 -1.57
CA LEU A 106 -4.80 -0.32 -1.35
C LEU A 106 -3.83 -0.38 -2.52
N ILE A 107 -2.54 -0.26 -2.23
CA ILE A 107 -1.47 -0.51 -3.21
C ILE A 107 -0.91 -1.90 -2.97
N THR A 108 -0.96 -2.75 -4.00
CA THR A 108 -0.39 -4.11 -3.97
C THR A 108 0.23 -4.48 -5.31
N LEU A 109 1.23 -5.37 -5.26
CA LEU A 109 1.80 -6.08 -6.40
C LEU A 109 1.40 -7.56 -6.40
N ASP A 110 0.66 -8.04 -5.39
CA ASP A 110 0.21 -9.43 -5.34
C ASP A 110 -0.98 -9.65 -6.28
N THR A 111 -0.67 -10.19 -7.45
CA THR A 111 -1.65 -10.54 -8.48
C THR A 111 -2.33 -11.87 -8.24
N ARG A 112 -1.81 -12.71 -7.34
CA ARG A 112 -2.40 -14.02 -7.03
C ARG A 112 -3.60 -13.85 -6.11
N ASP A 113 -3.45 -13.02 -5.09
CA ASP A 113 -4.47 -12.86 -4.05
C ASP A 113 -5.44 -11.69 -4.35
N PHE A 114 -4.99 -10.66 -5.08
CA PHE A 114 -5.82 -9.49 -5.44
C PHE A 114 -6.11 -9.37 -6.94
N GLY A 115 -5.81 -10.41 -7.74
CA GLY A 115 -5.91 -10.37 -9.20
C GLY A 115 -7.23 -9.82 -9.76
N GLU A 116 -8.37 -10.30 -9.23
CA GLU A 116 -9.70 -9.87 -9.65
C GLU A 116 -10.07 -8.45 -9.18
N LEU A 117 -9.43 -7.94 -8.13
CA LEU A 117 -9.67 -6.62 -7.57
C LEU A 117 -8.76 -5.55 -8.17
N LEU A 118 -7.63 -5.92 -8.78
CA LEU A 118 -6.66 -4.97 -9.32
C LEU A 118 -7.25 -4.10 -10.44
N GLY A 119 -7.12 -2.78 -10.27
CA GLY A 119 -7.68 -1.80 -11.20
C GLY A 119 -9.18 -1.55 -11.01
N SER A 120 -9.78 -2.11 -9.96
CA SER A 120 -11.18 -1.93 -9.60
C SER A 120 -11.34 -1.26 -8.23
N GLU A 121 -12.59 -1.03 -7.85
CA GLU A 121 -12.96 -0.57 -6.52
C GLU A 121 -13.70 -1.67 -5.75
N PHE A 122 -13.30 -1.86 -4.49
CA PHE A 122 -13.91 -2.80 -3.57
C PHE A 122 -14.57 -2.04 -2.42
N TYR A 123 -15.89 -1.87 -2.45
CA TYR A 123 -16.63 -1.08 -1.44
C TYR A 123 -16.08 0.35 -1.23
N GLY A 124 -15.64 1.00 -2.30
CA GLY A 124 -15.05 2.34 -2.28
C GLY A 124 -13.54 2.36 -2.03
N LEU A 125 -12.91 1.23 -1.71
CA LEU A 125 -11.46 1.09 -1.67
C LEU A 125 -10.92 0.84 -3.09
N ALA A 126 -10.13 1.76 -3.62
CA ALA A 126 -9.43 1.52 -4.88
C ALA A 126 -8.27 0.55 -4.68
N VAL A 127 -8.16 -0.51 -5.49
CA VAL A 127 -7.06 -1.48 -5.40
C VAL A 127 -6.16 -1.35 -6.63
N LEU A 128 -4.96 -0.80 -6.44
CA LEU A 128 -4.09 -0.38 -7.54
C LEU A 128 -2.68 -0.94 -7.45
N ARG A 129 -2.04 -1.08 -8.62
CA ARG A 129 -0.58 -1.22 -8.69
C ARG A 129 0.09 0.15 -8.45
N PRO A 130 1.34 0.19 -7.96
CA PRO A 130 2.06 1.43 -7.71
C PRO A 130 2.10 2.41 -8.90
N GLY A 131 2.35 1.89 -10.12
CA GLY A 131 2.38 2.71 -11.33
C GLY A 131 1.02 3.33 -11.66
N ALA A 132 -0.04 2.53 -11.57
CA ALA A 132 -1.41 2.97 -11.83
C ALA A 132 -1.87 4.05 -10.83
N PHE A 133 -1.48 3.93 -9.56
CA PHE A 133 -1.73 4.98 -8.58
C PHE A 133 -1.05 6.31 -8.98
N LEU A 134 0.25 6.28 -9.33
CA LEU A 134 0.97 7.48 -9.76
C LEU A 134 0.35 8.12 -11.02
N GLU A 135 -0.10 7.30 -11.98
CA GLU A 135 -0.80 7.78 -13.18
C GLU A 135 -2.14 8.42 -12.85
N ARG A 136 -2.93 7.80 -11.96
CA ARG A 136 -4.20 8.36 -11.48
C ARG A 136 -4.00 9.72 -10.81
N GLU A 137 -3.02 9.83 -9.93
CA GLU A 137 -2.73 11.10 -9.23
C GLU A 137 -2.27 12.19 -10.22
N ARG A 138 -1.55 11.85 -11.30
CA ARG A 138 -1.24 12.79 -12.40
C ARG A 138 -2.51 13.24 -13.13
N ALA A 139 -3.37 12.29 -13.51
CA ALA A 139 -4.61 12.58 -14.23
C ALA A 139 -5.57 13.47 -13.41
N MET A 140 -5.56 13.33 -12.09
CA MET A 140 -6.32 14.16 -11.17
C MET A 140 -5.69 15.53 -10.89
N ASN A 141 -4.59 15.90 -11.56
CA ASN A 141 -3.77 17.09 -11.30
C ASN A 141 -3.27 17.20 -9.84
N ARG A 142 -3.20 16.06 -9.14
CA ARG A 142 -2.68 15.94 -7.77
C ARG A 142 -1.17 15.68 -7.77
N LEU A 143 -0.60 15.23 -8.89
CA LEU A 143 0.82 15.02 -9.07
C LEU A 143 1.41 15.99 -10.11
N ARG A 144 2.30 16.90 -9.67
CA ARG A 144 3.14 17.72 -10.56
C ARG A 144 4.48 17.06 -10.88
#